data_AF-A0A6V8NV77-F1
#
_entry.id   AF-A0A6V8NV77-F1
#
_cell.length_a   1.000
_cell.length_b   1.000
_cell.length_c   1.000
_cell.angle_alpha   90.00
_cell.angle_beta   90.00
_cell.angle_gamma   90.00
#
_symmetry.space_group_name_H-M   'P 1'
#
loop_
_entity.id
_entity.type
_entity.pdbx_description
1 polymer ?
#
loop_
_entity_poly.entity_id
_entity_poly.type
_entity_poly.pdbx_seq_one_letter_code
_entity_poly.pdbx_strand_id
1 'polypeptide(L)'
;MTKRRLKIIVLFLAASALIFAFIPSEEQLGSWIRLIILHGILSLTGLVTIYATGVLGIIYLVTNNRSAGLWSREIGYNAILL
;
A
#
# COMPACT_ATOMS: atom_id res chain seq x y z
N MET A 1 5.64 -27.39 -0.34
CA MET A 1 5.63 -25.90 -0.32
C MET A 1 7.03 -25.38 -0.01
N THR A 2 7.62 -24.58 -0.90
CA THR A 2 9.01 -24.09 -0.79
C THR A 2 9.15 -23.07 0.33
N LYS A 3 10.21 -23.17 1.16
CA LYS A 3 10.51 -22.29 2.32
C LYS A 3 10.40 -20.78 2.02
N ARG A 4 10.61 -20.38 0.76
CA ARG A 4 10.44 -19.00 0.26
C ARG A 4 8.98 -18.51 0.32
N ARG A 5 7.99 -19.36 0.03
CA ARG A 5 6.57 -18.99 0.14
C ARG A 5 6.14 -18.80 1.59
N LEU A 6 6.68 -19.63 2.50
CA LEU A 6 6.40 -19.50 3.94
C LEU A 6 6.87 -18.15 4.50
N LYS A 7 8.08 -17.71 4.12
CA LYS A 7 8.61 -16.39 4.54
C LYS A 7 7.74 -15.23 4.08
N ILE A 8 7.23 -15.28 2.85
CA ILE A 8 6.35 -14.23 2.29
C ILE A 8 5.03 -14.19 3.05
N ILE A 9 4.45 -15.36 3.33
CA ILE A 9 3.19 -15.46 4.09
C ILE A 9 3.38 -14.89 5.50
N VAL A 10 4.45 -15.27 6.20
CA VAL A 10 4.75 -14.75 7.54
C VAL A 10 4.98 -13.25 7.54
N LEU A 11 5.71 -12.73 6.55
CA LEU A 11 5.94 -11.29 6.40
C LEU A 11 4.62 -10.54 6.18
N PHE A 12 3.75 -11.07 5.32
CA PHE A 12 2.45 -10.48 5.04
C PHE A 12 1.55 -10.50 6.28
N LEU A 13 1.50 -11.62 7.00
CA LEU A 13 0.72 -11.76 8.23
C LEU A 13 1.18 -10.78 9.32
N ALA A 14 2.50 -10.63 9.48
CA ALA A 14 3.09 -9.71 10.44
C ALA A 14 2.79 -8.25 10.08
N ALA A 15 2.88 -7.88 8.79
CA ALA A 15 2.52 -6.54 8.32
C ALA A 15 1.04 -6.23 8.57
N SER A 16 0.14 -7.17 8.26
CA SER A 16 -1.29 -7.01 8.54
C SER A 16 -1.57 -6.85 10.04
N ALA A 17 -0.95 -7.67 10.90
CA ALA A 17 -1.13 -7.59 12.34
C ALA A 17 -0.66 -6.23 12.90
N LEU A 18 0.46 -5.71 12.38
CA LEU A 18 0.97 -4.39 12.76
C LEU A 18 -0.04 -3.29 12.40
N ILE A 19 -0.60 -3.33 11.18
CA ILE A 19 -1.61 -2.35 10.74
C ILE A 19 -2.84 -2.39 11.65
N PHE A 20 -3.36 -3.58 11.97
CA PHE A 20 -4.51 -3.73 12.86
C PHE A 20 -4.25 -3.21 14.28
N ALA A 21 -3.02 -3.33 14.80
CA ALA A 21 -2.67 -2.83 16.12
C ALA A 21 -2.70 -1.30 16.23
N PHE A 22 -2.56 -0.58 15.12
CA PHE A 22 -2.63 0.89 15.08
C PHE A 22 -4.05 1.42 14.80
N ILE A 23 -5.04 0.54 14.57
CA ILE A 23 -6.43 0.94 14.43
C ILE A 23 -7.02 1.13 15.85
N PRO A 24 -7.39 2.35 16.26
CA PRO A 24 -8.01 2.58 17.57
C PRO A 24 -9.34 1.83 17.68
N SER A 25 -9.63 1.27 18.85
CA SER A 25 -10.83 0.47 19.11
C SER A 25 -12.11 1.30 18.95
N GLU A 26 -13.12 0.69 18.31
CA GLU A 26 -14.35 1.32 17.82
C GLU A 26 -15.20 2.02 18.91
N GLU A 27 -14.99 1.72 20.20
CA GLU A 27 -15.81 2.25 21.30
C GLU A 27 -15.60 3.75 21.60
N GLN A 28 -14.53 4.38 21.10
CA GLN A 28 -14.19 5.77 21.45
C GLN A 28 -14.44 6.80 20.34
N LEU A 29 -14.73 6.37 19.12
CA LEU A 29 -14.79 7.25 17.94
C LEU A 29 -16.21 7.29 17.39
N GLY A 30 -16.93 8.38 17.67
CA GLY A 30 -18.24 8.62 17.07
C GLY A 30 -18.19 8.49 15.54
N SER A 31 -19.27 7.97 14.93
CA SER A 31 -19.34 7.57 13.50
C SER A 31 -18.75 8.60 12.51
N TRP A 32 -18.85 9.90 12.82
CA TRP A 32 -18.26 11.00 12.04
C TRP A 32 -16.73 11.01 12.02
N ILE A 33 -16.08 10.66 13.13
CA ILE A 33 -14.61 10.60 13.19
C ILE A 33 -14.10 9.40 12.38
N ARG A 34 -14.87 8.30 12.32
CA ARG A 34 -14.57 7.17 11.44
C ARG A 34 -14.53 7.59 9.97
N LEU A 35 -15.48 8.41 9.53
CA LEU A 35 -15.52 8.96 8.16
C LEU A 35 -14.31 9.86 7.86
N ILE A 36 -13.92 10.72 8.82
CA ILE A 36 -12.76 11.61 8.66
C ILE A 36 -11.46 10.80 8.59
N ILE A 37 -11.30 9.80 9.46
CA ILE A 37 -10.15 8.89 9.44
C ILE A 37 -10.13 8.08 8.15
N LEU A 38 -11.29 7.56 7.71
CA LEU A 38 -11.39 6.81 6.46
C LEU A 38 -11.00 7.68 5.27
N HIS A 39 -11.48 8.93 5.21
CA HIS A 39 -11.11 9.89 4.17
C HIS A 39 -9.62 10.24 4.22
N GLY A 40 -9.06 10.43 5.41
CA GLY A 40 -7.63 10.67 5.62
C GLY A 40 -6.77 9.49 5.17
N ILE A 41 -7.15 8.27 5.52
CA ILE A 41 -6.48 7.05 5.06
C ILE A 41 -6.61 6.92 3.55
N LEU A 42 -7.79 7.15 2.97
CA LEU A 42 -8.00 7.05 1.52
C LEU A 42 -7.11 8.05 0.76
N SER A 43 -7.07 9.30 1.21
CA SER A 43 -6.19 10.34 0.65
C SER A 43 -4.71 9.98 0.77
N LEU A 44 -4.28 9.50 1.94
CA LEU A 44 -2.91 9.06 2.17
C LEU A 44 -2.55 7.86 1.29
N THR A 45 -3.49 6.92 1.11
CA THR A 45 -3.30 5.76 0.24
C THR A 45 -3.11 6.22 -1.21
N GLY A 46 -3.92 7.15 -1.70
CA GLY A 46 -3.76 7.73 -3.04
C GLY A 46 -2.38 8.37 -3.22
N LEU A 47 -1.96 9.22 -2.27
CA LEU A 47 -0.65 9.89 -2.29
C LEU A 47 0.52 8.90 -2.30
N VAL A 48 0.48 7.88 -1.43
CA VAL A 48 1.52 6.84 -1.35
C VAL A 48 1.61 6.07 -2.67
N THR A 49 0.46 5.74 -3.28
CA THR A 49 0.41 4.97 -4.53
C THR A 49 0.97 5.76 -5.72
N ILE A 50 0.70 7.08 -5.76
CA ILE A 50 1.30 7.99 -6.76
C ILE A 50 2.81 8.10 -6.57
N TYR A 51 3.27 8.29 -5.33
CA TYR A 51 4.71 8.35 -5.02
C TYR A 51 5.42 7.06 -5.40
N ALA A 52 4.84 5.90 -5.06
CA ALA A 52 5.39 4.60 -5.39
C ALA A 52 5.49 4.39 -6.92
N THR A 53 4.46 4.81 -7.67
CA THR A 53 4.47 4.78 -9.13
C THR A 53 5.63 5.60 -9.70
N GLY A 54 5.80 6.84 -9.21
CA GLY A 54 6.87 7.74 -9.64
C GLY A 54 8.26 7.19 -9.36
N VAL A 55 8.50 6.69 -8.15
CA VAL A 55 9.79 6.07 -7.77
C VAL A 55 10.10 4.86 -8.65
N LEU A 56 9.14 3.96 -8.87
CA LEU A 56 9.32 2.80 -9.73
C LEU A 56 9.57 3.20 -11.20
N GLY A 57 8.94 4.29 -11.66
CA GLY A 57 9.17 4.85 -12.99
C GLY A 57 10.60 5.38 -13.15
N ILE A 58 11.11 6.10 -12.15
CA ILE A 58 12.51 6.57 -12.14
C ILE A 58 13.48 5.39 -12.12
N ILE A 59 13.23 4.39 -11.27
CA ILE A 59 14.05 3.16 -11.23
C ILE A 59 14.05 2.47 -12.59
N TYR A 60 12.91 2.38 -13.27
CA TYR A 60 12.84 1.85 -14.63
C TYR A 60 13.72 2.65 -15.60
N LEU A 61 13.65 3.99 -15.58
CA LEU A 61 14.45 4.85 -16.45
C LEU A 61 15.96 4.69 -16.22
N VAL A 62 16.40 4.59 -14.97
CA VAL A 62 17.83 4.48 -14.63
C VAL A 62 18.38 3.08 -14.89
N THR A 63 17.60 2.04 -14.57
CA THR A 63 18.07 0.65 -14.59
C THR A 63 17.65 -0.12 -15.85
N ASN A 64 16.78 0.45 -16.69
CA ASN A 64 16.11 -0.21 -17.82
C ASN A 64 15.45 -1.56 -17.45
N ASN A 65 15.07 -1.72 -16.18
CA ASN A 65 14.55 -2.98 -15.66
C ASN A 65 13.06 -3.09 -15.97
N ARG A 66 12.71 -3.88 -16.98
CA ARG A 66 11.32 -4.09 -17.41
C ARG A 66 10.37 -4.50 -16.28
N SER A 67 10.83 -5.22 -15.26
CA SER A 67 9.99 -5.58 -14.13
C SER A 67 9.56 -4.34 -13.34
N ALA A 68 10.47 -3.41 -13.05
CA ALA A 68 10.14 -2.15 -12.37
C ALA A 68 9.18 -1.28 -13.21
N GLY A 69 9.36 -1.28 -14.53
CA GLY A 69 8.44 -0.58 -15.45
C GLY A 69 7.03 -1.17 -15.45
N LEU A 70 6.91 -2.51 -15.45
CA LEU A 70 5.60 -3.18 -15.33
C LEU A 70 4.94 -2.86 -13.99
N TRP A 71 5.67 -2.93 -12.88
CA TRP A 71 5.14 -2.59 -11.55
C TRP A 71 4.70 -1.11 -11.47
N SER A 72 5.50 -0.18 -11.99
CA SER A 72 5.12 1.24 -12.07
C SER A 72 3.82 1.42 -12.86
N ARG A 73 3.67 0.74 -14.00
CA ARG A 73 2.46 0.84 -14.83
C ARG A 73 1.23 0.30 -14.11
N GLU A 74 1.30 -0.90 -13.55
CA GLU A 74 0.15 -1.53 -12.90
C GLU A 74 -0.26 -0.78 -11.63
N ILE A 75 0.71 -0.31 -10.83
CA ILE A 75 0.42 0.51 -9.64
C ILE A 75 -0.17 1.87 -10.05
N GLY A 76 0.35 2.49 -11.12
CA GLY A 76 -0.17 3.74 -11.65
C GLY A 76 -1.62 3.66 -12.14
N TYR A 77 -1.98 2.58 -12.85
CA TYR A 77 -3.37 2.36 -13.27
C TYR A 77 -4.33 2.21 -12.09
N ASN A 78 -3.93 1.44 -11.06
CA ASN A 78 -4.76 1.25 -9.87
C ASN A 78 -4.83 2.52 -9.01
N ALA A 79 -3.82 3.38 -9.05
CA ALA A 79 -3.82 4.66 -8.33
C ALA A 79 -4.87 5.65 -8.84
N ILE A 80 -5.24 5.60 -10.13
CA ILE A 80 -6.25 6.48 -10.74
C ILE A 80 -7.67 6.05 -10.37
N LEU A 81 -7.86 4.79 -10.01
CA LEU A 81 -9.16 4.22 -9.64
C LEU A 81 -9.50 4.37 -8.15
N LEU A 82 -8.54 4.80 -7.33
CA LEU A 82 -8.68 5.12 -5.91
C LEU A 82 -9.09 6.58 -5.71
#